data_AF-A0A380BWZ9-F1
#
_entry.id   AF-A0A380BWZ9-F1
#
_cell.length_a   1.000
_cell.length_b   1.000
_cell.length_c   1.000
_cell.angle_alpha   90.00
_cell.angle_beta   90.00
_cell.angle_gamma   90.00
#
_symmetry.space_group_name_H-M   'P 1'
#
loop_
_entity.id
_entity.type
_entity.pdbx_description
1 polymer ?
#
loop_
_entity_poly.entity_id
_entity_poly.type
_entity_poly.pdbx_seq_one_letter_code
_entity_poly.pdbx_strand_id
1 'polypeptide(L)'
;MVTIDGFIDKGAYSVEQWLTKQEVKKALKIDDGAFKKWNEHGKIITVKSRKYYYDEQELNQWLKQNRGPISQLKVGNIYNNQVIQDIFKCSGQGGMRRSHLTNALVLFSDHSKNQPIYEDKSYIDEHGNQIMHYTGMGQQGDQDLKSTQNRTLLESNDLSIKVYLFETFDSGQHTFRGEVKLCATPYTEQQNGRKVYIFPLSFNDNEYVIPETFYKDKEIQQENQAYKLGSEELYQRAKKAKKVGQRKAYTTVYERNNYVAAHVKERADGYCDLCGEPAPFKDKNGKPYLECHHVIWLAKQGEDSIDNAVALDPTCHRKMHVLGLENDVELLQTKIKQYKDKGM
;
A
#
# COMPACT_ATOMS: atom_id res chain seq x y z
N MET A 1 -34.67 -5.39 -4.58
CA MET A 1 -34.56 -6.27 -3.42
C MET A 1 -33.31 -6.03 -2.59
N VAL A 2 -32.22 -5.43 -3.09
CA VAL A 2 -31.06 -5.04 -2.25
C VAL A 2 -30.56 -3.66 -2.64
N THR A 3 -30.21 -2.83 -1.66
CA THR A 3 -29.65 -1.48 -1.85
C THR A 3 -28.19 -1.53 -2.30
N ILE A 4 -27.63 -0.40 -2.75
CA ILE A 4 -26.21 -0.31 -3.14
C ILE A 4 -25.25 -0.69 -1.99
N ASP A 5 -25.70 -0.52 -0.76
CA ASP A 5 -24.94 -0.81 0.47
C ASP A 5 -25.10 -2.27 0.94
N GLY A 6 -25.87 -3.08 0.21
CA GLY A 6 -26.04 -4.50 0.50
C GLY A 6 -27.07 -4.81 1.59
N PHE A 7 -28.10 -3.97 1.76
CA PHE A 7 -29.26 -4.22 2.64
C PHE A 7 -30.47 -4.70 1.84
N ILE A 8 -31.28 -5.59 2.42
CA ILE A 8 -32.49 -6.12 1.76
C ILE A 8 -33.60 -5.06 1.80
N ASP A 9 -34.34 -4.91 0.69
CA ASP A 9 -35.52 -4.05 0.53
C ASP A 9 -36.64 -4.84 -0.17
N LYS A 10 -37.65 -5.28 0.58
CA LYS A 10 -38.79 -6.06 0.08
C LYS A 10 -39.94 -5.18 -0.44
N GLY A 11 -39.81 -3.85 -0.38
CA GLY A 11 -40.78 -2.87 -0.86
C GLY A 11 -41.96 -2.65 0.10
N ALA A 12 -42.49 -1.43 0.12
CA ALA A 12 -43.45 -0.92 1.12
C ALA A 12 -44.83 -1.62 1.16
N TYR A 13 -45.14 -2.53 0.24
CA TYR A 13 -46.45 -3.18 0.09
C TYR A 13 -46.47 -4.68 0.42
N SER A 14 -45.37 -5.23 0.95
CA SER A 14 -45.29 -6.64 1.37
C SER A 14 -45.91 -6.82 2.77
N VAL A 15 -47.01 -7.58 2.86
CA VAL A 15 -47.75 -7.88 4.11
C VAL A 15 -46.95 -8.80 5.06
N GLU A 16 -45.90 -9.47 4.57
CA GLU A 16 -45.03 -10.34 5.36
C GLU A 16 -43.60 -9.79 5.45
N GLN A 17 -43.22 -9.27 6.63
CA GLN A 17 -41.87 -8.74 6.96
C GLN A 17 -40.78 -9.83 7.06
N TRP A 18 -41.15 -11.10 6.88
CA TRP A 18 -40.27 -12.25 7.04
C TRP A 18 -39.68 -12.69 5.71
N LEU A 19 -38.38 -12.96 5.70
CA LEU A 19 -37.61 -13.50 4.59
C LEU A 19 -37.26 -14.95 4.88
N THR A 20 -37.46 -15.83 3.92
CA THR A 20 -36.94 -17.20 3.96
C THR A 20 -35.42 -17.21 3.80
N LYS A 21 -34.76 -18.27 4.26
CA LYS A 21 -33.32 -18.49 4.01
C LYS A 21 -32.94 -18.35 2.53
N GLN A 22 -33.78 -18.82 1.60
CA GLN A 22 -33.49 -18.74 0.16
C GLN A 22 -33.60 -17.32 -0.37
N GLU A 23 -34.58 -16.53 0.10
CA GLU A 23 -34.68 -15.11 -0.25
C GLU A 23 -33.47 -14.34 0.26
N VAL A 24 -33.02 -14.58 1.50
CA VAL A 24 -31.80 -13.95 2.03
C VAL A 24 -30.54 -14.36 1.26
N LYS A 25 -30.37 -15.66 0.95
CA LYS A 25 -29.28 -16.16 0.11
C LYS A 25 -29.24 -15.44 -1.24
N LYS A 26 -30.38 -15.36 -1.91
CA LYS A 26 -30.51 -14.73 -3.23
C LYS A 26 -30.29 -13.24 -3.16
N ALA A 27 -30.84 -12.56 -2.16
CA ALA A 27 -30.72 -11.13 -1.99
C ALA A 27 -29.26 -10.72 -1.73
N LEU A 28 -28.64 -11.31 -0.71
CA LEU A 28 -27.27 -10.96 -0.30
C LEU A 28 -26.18 -11.69 -1.09
N LYS A 29 -26.58 -12.56 -2.02
CA LYS A 29 -25.71 -13.44 -2.82
C LYS A 29 -24.74 -14.28 -1.97
N ILE A 30 -25.18 -14.79 -0.82
CA ILE A 30 -24.37 -15.56 0.14
C ILE A 30 -24.65 -17.07 0.12
N ASP A 31 -23.70 -17.86 0.62
CA ASP A 31 -23.78 -19.33 0.69
C ASP A 31 -24.29 -19.87 2.04
N ASP A 32 -24.44 -21.20 2.17
CA ASP A 32 -24.87 -21.84 3.42
C ASP A 32 -23.83 -21.77 4.55
N GLY A 33 -22.54 -21.60 4.21
CA GLY A 33 -21.47 -21.41 5.19
C GLY A 33 -21.63 -20.10 5.96
N ALA A 34 -22.06 -19.03 5.28
CA ALA A 34 -22.40 -17.75 5.91
C ALA A 34 -23.47 -17.92 7.01
N PHE A 35 -24.58 -18.58 6.69
CA PHE A 35 -25.67 -18.82 7.66
C PHE A 35 -25.24 -19.64 8.87
N LYS A 36 -24.46 -20.70 8.66
CA LYS A 36 -23.97 -21.52 9.78
C LYS A 36 -23.23 -20.65 10.80
N LYS A 37 -22.34 -19.77 10.32
CA LYS A 37 -21.55 -18.87 11.17
C LYS A 37 -22.39 -17.76 11.81
N TRP A 38 -23.40 -17.25 11.11
CA TRP A 38 -24.35 -16.28 11.69
C TRP A 38 -25.12 -16.86 12.87
N ASN A 39 -25.58 -18.11 12.74
CA ASN A 39 -26.31 -18.81 13.79
C ASN A 39 -25.44 -19.06 15.03
N GLU A 40 -24.16 -19.43 14.83
CA GLU A 40 -23.18 -19.59 15.92
C GLU A 40 -22.94 -18.29 16.71
N HIS A 41 -23.20 -17.12 16.12
CA HIS A 41 -22.98 -15.80 16.73
C HIS A 41 -24.30 -15.08 17.08
N GLY A 42 -25.34 -15.85 17.38
CA GLY A 42 -26.57 -15.33 17.97
C GLY A 42 -27.44 -14.50 17.03
N LYS A 43 -27.33 -14.70 15.69
CA LYS A 43 -28.31 -14.10 14.78
C LYS A 43 -29.71 -14.61 15.14
N ILE A 44 -30.65 -13.70 15.32
CA ILE A 44 -32.05 -14.02 15.60
C ILE A 44 -32.65 -14.74 14.39
N ILE A 45 -33.19 -15.93 14.62
CA ILE A 45 -33.89 -16.74 13.62
C ILE A 45 -35.22 -17.15 14.20
N THR A 46 -36.28 -16.96 13.43
CA THR A 46 -37.58 -17.52 13.80
C THR A 46 -37.77 -18.83 13.04
N VAL A 47 -37.98 -19.92 13.78
CA VAL A 47 -38.27 -21.23 13.19
C VAL A 47 -39.78 -21.41 13.15
N LYS A 48 -40.38 -21.48 11.94
CA LYS A 48 -41.80 -21.82 11.74
C LYS A 48 -41.89 -23.03 10.83
N SER A 49 -42.65 -24.05 11.23
CA SER A 49 -42.88 -25.26 10.43
C SER A 49 -41.59 -25.89 9.87
N ARG A 50 -40.55 -25.99 10.72
CA ARG A 50 -39.20 -26.50 10.37
C ARG A 50 -38.44 -25.68 9.29
N LYS A 51 -38.87 -24.45 9.02
CA LYS A 51 -38.19 -23.50 8.12
C LYS A 51 -37.68 -22.28 8.90
N TYR A 52 -36.57 -21.73 8.42
CA TYR A 52 -35.93 -20.54 9.01
C TYR A 52 -36.41 -19.27 8.32
N TYR A 53 -36.80 -18.30 9.14
CA TYR A 53 -37.26 -16.98 8.73
C TYR A 53 -36.46 -15.87 9.42
N TYR A 54 -36.26 -14.78 8.69
CA TYR A 54 -35.51 -13.60 9.13
C TYR A 54 -36.41 -12.39 8.99
N ASP A 55 -36.55 -11.61 10.07
CA ASP A 55 -37.14 -10.27 9.94
C ASP A 55 -36.17 -9.38 9.16
N GLU A 56 -36.69 -8.65 8.17
CA GLU A 56 -35.89 -7.80 7.28
C GLU A 56 -35.19 -6.66 8.03
N GLN A 57 -35.89 -5.99 8.95
CA GLN A 57 -35.34 -4.86 9.70
C GLN A 57 -34.26 -5.33 10.67
N GLU A 58 -34.53 -6.39 11.44
CA GLU A 58 -33.55 -6.99 12.36
C GLU A 58 -32.34 -7.53 11.61
N LEU A 59 -32.53 -8.11 10.41
CA LEU A 59 -31.44 -8.57 9.55
C LEU A 59 -30.55 -7.42 9.09
N ASN A 60 -31.15 -6.35 8.56
CA ASN A 60 -30.40 -5.18 8.12
C ASN A 60 -29.69 -4.49 9.29
N GLN A 61 -30.33 -4.38 10.45
CA GLN A 61 -29.71 -3.84 11.66
C GLN A 61 -28.52 -4.68 12.11
N TRP A 62 -28.66 -6.01 12.13
CA TRP A 62 -27.57 -6.92 12.48
C TRP A 62 -26.40 -6.83 11.49
N LEU A 63 -26.66 -6.77 10.19
CA LEU A 63 -25.62 -6.57 9.17
C LEU A 63 -24.89 -5.25 9.37
N LYS A 64 -25.64 -4.16 9.64
CA LYS A 64 -25.08 -2.83 9.91
C LYS A 64 -24.19 -2.83 11.14
N GLN A 65 -24.60 -3.49 12.22
CA GLN A 65 -23.80 -3.62 13.45
C GLN A 65 -22.49 -4.38 13.20
N ASN A 66 -22.54 -5.50 12.48
CA ASN A 66 -21.36 -6.30 12.21
C ASN A 66 -20.38 -5.64 11.21
N ARG A 67 -20.89 -4.85 10.25
CA ARG A 67 -20.06 -4.16 9.25
C ARG A 67 -19.65 -2.75 9.67
N GLY A 68 -20.31 -2.16 10.66
CA GLY A 68 -20.08 -0.81 11.15
C GLY A 68 -18.61 -0.50 11.45
N PRO A 69 -17.89 -1.35 12.20
CA PRO A 69 -16.47 -1.12 12.49
C PRO A 69 -15.57 -1.05 11.25
N ILE A 70 -15.93 -1.74 10.15
CA ILE A 70 -15.16 -1.68 8.89
C ILE A 70 -15.19 -0.28 8.29
N SER A 71 -16.34 0.41 8.37
CA SER A 71 -16.48 1.78 7.85
C SER A 71 -15.65 2.83 8.60
N GLN A 72 -15.12 2.48 9.77
CA GLN A 72 -14.24 3.35 10.55
C GLN A 72 -12.77 3.25 10.12
N LEU A 73 -12.41 2.25 9.32
CA LEU A 73 -11.06 2.10 8.81
C LEU A 73 -10.76 3.20 7.80
N LYS A 74 -9.71 3.98 8.08
CA LYS A 74 -9.18 4.99 7.16
C LYS A 74 -8.09 4.41 6.28
N VAL A 75 -8.22 4.62 4.97
CA VAL A 75 -7.20 4.25 4.00
C VAL A 75 -5.89 4.96 4.35
N GLY A 76 -4.77 4.23 4.27
CA GLY A 76 -3.44 4.71 4.62
C GLY A 76 -3.03 4.54 6.09
N ASN A 77 -3.99 4.35 7.00
CA ASN A 77 -3.68 4.05 8.40
C ASN A 77 -3.11 2.64 8.55
N ILE A 78 -2.28 2.48 9.59
CA ILE A 78 -1.67 1.21 9.99
C ILE A 78 -2.50 0.58 11.11
N TYR A 79 -2.79 -0.71 10.98
CA TYR A 79 -3.50 -1.51 11.97
C TYR A 79 -2.72 -2.79 12.29
N ASN A 80 -2.84 -3.26 13.53
CA ASN A 80 -2.25 -4.53 13.94
C ASN A 80 -3.21 -5.71 13.70
N ASN A 81 -2.67 -6.93 13.79
CA ASN A 81 -3.44 -8.16 13.52
C ASN A 81 -4.65 -8.35 14.45
N GLN A 82 -4.58 -7.88 15.69
CA GLN A 82 -5.69 -8.03 16.65
C GLN A 82 -6.85 -7.13 16.26
N VAL A 83 -6.58 -5.86 15.94
CA VAL A 83 -7.59 -4.89 15.50
C VAL A 83 -8.29 -5.38 14.23
N ILE A 84 -7.54 -5.91 13.26
CA ILE A 84 -8.12 -6.43 12.01
C ILE A 84 -9.03 -7.64 12.28
N GLN A 85 -8.60 -8.58 13.13
CA GLN A 85 -9.44 -9.72 13.53
C GLN A 85 -10.72 -9.25 14.23
N ASP A 86 -10.63 -8.28 15.12
CA ASP A 86 -11.78 -7.78 15.87
C ASP A 86 -12.76 -7.02 14.99
N ILE A 87 -12.29 -6.28 13.99
CA ILE A 87 -13.14 -5.54 13.05
C ILE A 87 -13.79 -6.48 12.04
N PHE A 88 -13.00 -7.34 11.39
CA PHE A 88 -13.52 -8.18 10.31
C PHE A 88 -14.12 -9.49 10.79
N LYS A 89 -13.83 -9.92 12.03
CA LYS A 89 -14.15 -11.26 12.57
C LYS A 89 -13.57 -12.39 11.70
N CYS A 90 -12.37 -12.19 11.18
CA CYS A 90 -11.64 -13.16 10.36
C CYS A 90 -10.53 -13.86 11.17
N SER A 91 -9.89 -14.86 10.56
CA SER A 91 -8.71 -15.53 11.14
C SER A 91 -7.55 -14.54 11.37
N GLY A 92 -6.69 -14.84 12.33
CA GLY A 92 -5.42 -14.12 12.56
C GLY A 92 -4.27 -14.56 11.66
N GLN A 93 -4.47 -15.57 10.81
CA GLN A 93 -3.41 -16.21 10.03
C GLN A 93 -3.79 -16.34 8.55
N GLY A 94 -2.77 -16.37 7.68
CA GLY A 94 -2.90 -16.55 6.23
C GLY A 94 -2.99 -15.24 5.44
N GLY A 95 -2.73 -15.33 4.13
CA GLY A 95 -2.79 -14.19 3.19
C GLY A 95 -4.21 -13.82 2.76
N MET A 96 -5.12 -14.79 2.71
CA MET A 96 -6.53 -14.59 2.38
C MET A 96 -7.41 -15.02 3.56
N ARG A 97 -8.13 -14.08 4.16
CA ARG A 97 -8.87 -14.33 5.41
C ARG A 97 -10.36 -14.05 5.22
N ARG A 98 -11.12 -15.14 5.05
CA ARG A 98 -12.56 -15.09 4.85
C ARG A 98 -13.28 -14.87 6.19
N SER A 99 -14.15 -13.87 6.25
CA SER A 99 -15.13 -13.70 7.33
C SER A 99 -16.53 -13.94 6.83
N HIS A 100 -17.20 -14.93 7.42
CA HIS A 100 -18.59 -15.24 7.13
C HIS A 100 -19.55 -14.28 7.85
N LEU A 101 -19.16 -13.66 8.96
CA LEU A 101 -20.01 -12.73 9.72
C LEU A 101 -20.16 -11.39 9.02
N THR A 102 -19.06 -10.82 8.53
CA THR A 102 -19.08 -9.53 7.84
C THR A 102 -19.33 -9.66 6.34
N ASN A 103 -19.34 -10.90 5.83
CA ASN A 103 -19.31 -11.22 4.40
C ASN A 103 -18.09 -10.60 3.67
N ALA A 104 -16.96 -10.47 4.36
CA ALA A 104 -15.73 -9.91 3.79
C ALA A 104 -14.66 -10.98 3.48
N LEU A 105 -13.77 -10.67 2.55
CA LEU A 105 -12.50 -11.35 2.35
C LEU A 105 -11.37 -10.34 2.56
N VAL A 106 -10.49 -10.58 3.52
CA VAL A 106 -9.37 -9.69 3.83
C VAL A 106 -8.09 -10.27 3.23
N LEU A 107 -7.46 -9.51 2.34
CA LEU A 107 -6.23 -9.86 1.66
C LEU A 107 -5.05 -9.16 2.33
N PHE A 108 -3.96 -9.90 2.49
CA PHE A 108 -2.68 -9.39 2.96
C PHE A 108 -1.63 -9.61 1.89
N SER A 109 -1.01 -8.52 1.43
CA SER A 109 0.19 -8.54 0.61
C SER A 109 1.38 -8.17 1.49
N ASP A 110 2.31 -9.10 1.67
CA ASP A 110 3.41 -8.98 2.62
C ASP A 110 4.72 -8.64 1.88
N HIS A 111 5.15 -7.40 2.06
CA HIS A 111 6.38 -6.85 1.50
C HIS A 111 7.54 -6.84 2.49
N SER A 112 7.30 -7.19 3.76
CA SER A 112 8.32 -7.13 4.81
C SER A 112 9.29 -8.30 4.77
N LYS A 113 8.99 -9.33 3.96
CA LYS A 113 9.81 -10.53 3.84
C LYS A 113 10.86 -10.39 2.77
N ASN A 114 12.10 -10.69 3.17
CA ASN A 114 13.28 -10.75 2.31
C ASN A 114 13.16 -11.80 1.21
N GLN A 115 12.58 -12.95 1.54
CA GLN A 115 12.23 -14.01 0.61
C GLN A 115 10.71 -14.21 0.68
N PRO A 116 9.94 -13.40 -0.07
CA PRO A 116 8.51 -13.53 -0.03
C PRO A 116 8.09 -14.83 -0.72
N ILE A 117 7.11 -15.51 -0.14
CA ILE A 117 6.56 -16.76 -0.69
C ILE A 117 5.79 -16.48 -1.99
N TYR A 118 5.33 -15.24 -2.15
CA TYR A 118 4.52 -14.74 -3.25
C TYR A 118 5.06 -13.40 -3.74
N GLU A 119 5.13 -13.21 -5.05
CA GLU A 119 5.58 -11.96 -5.66
C GLU A 119 4.37 -11.15 -6.16
N ASP A 120 3.71 -10.45 -5.25
CA ASP A 120 2.64 -9.54 -5.61
C ASP A 120 3.19 -8.30 -6.33
N LYS A 121 2.62 -7.99 -7.49
CA LYS A 121 3.09 -6.91 -8.37
C LYS A 121 2.00 -5.88 -8.52
N SER A 122 2.38 -4.65 -8.85
CA SER A 122 1.40 -3.66 -9.31
C SER A 122 1.79 -3.13 -10.67
N TYR A 123 0.78 -2.65 -11.38
CA TYR A 123 0.88 -2.05 -12.70
C TYR A 123 -0.03 -0.84 -12.76
N ILE A 124 0.28 0.07 -13.69
CA ILE A 124 -0.59 1.18 -14.05
C ILE A 124 -1.23 0.83 -15.39
N ASP A 125 -2.56 0.86 -15.45
CA ASP A 125 -3.27 0.66 -16.70
C ASP A 125 -3.15 1.90 -17.62
N GLU A 126 -3.69 1.78 -18.84
CA GLU A 126 -3.68 2.87 -19.84
C GLU A 126 -4.44 4.13 -19.40
N HIS A 127 -5.28 4.04 -18.38
CA HIS A 127 -6.05 5.13 -17.79
C HIS A 127 -5.39 5.71 -16.53
N GLY A 128 -4.21 5.21 -16.16
CA GLY A 128 -3.51 5.65 -14.98
C GLY A 128 -3.99 4.99 -13.68
N ASN A 129 -4.87 4.00 -13.70
CA ASN A 129 -5.32 3.33 -12.47
C ASN A 129 -4.28 2.30 -12.01
N GLN A 130 -4.10 2.20 -10.70
CA GLN A 130 -3.24 1.15 -10.14
C GLN A 130 -4.01 -0.18 -10.10
N ILE A 131 -3.42 -1.22 -10.66
CA ILE A 131 -3.89 -2.60 -10.58
C ILE A 131 -2.90 -3.42 -9.76
N MET A 132 -3.38 -4.12 -8.74
CA MET A 132 -2.59 -5.06 -7.95
C MET A 132 -2.77 -6.47 -8.51
N HIS A 133 -1.70 -7.07 -8.97
CA HIS A 133 -1.62 -8.48 -9.32
C HIS A 133 -1.32 -9.29 -8.06
N TYR A 134 -2.39 -9.74 -7.39
CA TYR A 134 -2.32 -10.47 -6.14
C TYR A 134 -2.14 -11.98 -6.39
N THR A 135 -1.19 -12.60 -5.72
CA THR A 135 -0.92 -14.03 -5.90
C THR A 135 -1.87 -14.87 -5.05
N GLY A 136 -2.43 -15.92 -5.64
CA GLY A 136 -3.34 -16.86 -5.01
C GLY A 136 -2.76 -17.56 -3.77
N MET A 137 -3.63 -18.16 -2.96
CA MET A 137 -3.22 -19.00 -1.84
C MET A 137 -2.84 -20.42 -2.29
N GLY A 138 -1.98 -21.06 -1.50
CA GLY A 138 -1.44 -22.41 -1.70
C GLY A 138 0.08 -22.33 -1.78
N GLN A 139 0.78 -23.02 -0.88
CA GLN A 139 2.24 -22.92 -0.72
C GLN A 139 2.99 -24.16 -1.22
N GLN A 140 2.29 -25.28 -1.43
CA GLN A 140 2.87 -26.55 -1.85
C GLN A 140 2.35 -26.91 -3.23
N GLY A 141 3.27 -27.25 -4.13
CA GLY A 141 2.97 -27.58 -5.53
C GLY A 141 2.30 -26.46 -6.32
N ASP A 142 1.78 -26.84 -7.48
CA ASP A 142 0.94 -25.99 -8.32
C ASP A 142 -0.33 -25.60 -7.58
N GLN A 143 -0.70 -24.33 -7.67
CA GLN A 143 -1.96 -23.85 -7.11
C GLN A 143 -3.17 -24.39 -7.87
N ASP A 144 -4.24 -24.59 -7.11
CA ASP A 144 -5.57 -24.90 -7.62
C ASP A 144 -6.49 -23.69 -7.45
N LEU A 145 -7.08 -23.23 -8.56
CA LEU A 145 -8.06 -22.14 -8.57
C LEU A 145 -9.34 -22.52 -7.82
N LYS A 146 -9.68 -23.81 -7.77
CA LYS A 146 -10.87 -24.33 -7.09
C LYS A 146 -10.68 -24.50 -5.59
N SER A 147 -9.47 -24.29 -5.07
CA SER A 147 -9.24 -24.26 -3.62
C SER A 147 -10.09 -23.16 -2.96
N THR A 148 -10.50 -23.40 -1.72
CA THR A 148 -11.57 -22.63 -1.06
C THR A 148 -11.40 -21.12 -1.15
N GLN A 149 -10.21 -20.59 -0.85
CA GLN A 149 -9.94 -19.15 -0.79
C GLN A 149 -9.74 -18.55 -2.18
N ASN A 150 -9.06 -19.25 -3.09
CA ASN A 150 -8.90 -18.82 -4.48
C ASN A 150 -10.27 -18.73 -5.18
N ARG A 151 -11.13 -19.74 -4.95
CA ARG A 151 -12.52 -19.72 -5.42
C ARG A 151 -13.32 -18.57 -4.82
N THR A 152 -13.14 -18.31 -3.52
CA THR A 152 -13.81 -17.19 -2.85
C THR A 152 -13.44 -15.84 -3.48
N LEU A 153 -12.17 -15.63 -3.82
CA LEU A 153 -11.74 -14.40 -4.50
C LEU A 153 -12.25 -14.35 -5.94
N LEU A 154 -12.20 -15.47 -6.67
CA LEU A 154 -12.73 -15.59 -8.03
C LEU A 154 -14.21 -15.24 -8.11
N GLU A 155 -15.01 -15.75 -7.18
CA GLU A 155 -16.48 -15.59 -7.14
C GLU A 155 -16.91 -14.35 -6.34
N SER A 156 -15.96 -13.52 -5.87
CA SER A 156 -16.26 -12.44 -4.92
C SER A 156 -17.25 -11.40 -5.45
N ASN A 157 -17.09 -11.01 -6.72
CA ASN A 157 -17.99 -10.09 -7.42
C ASN A 157 -19.41 -10.65 -7.53
N ASP A 158 -19.53 -11.97 -7.73
CA ASP A 158 -20.81 -12.65 -7.91
C ASP A 158 -21.52 -12.93 -6.58
N LEU A 159 -20.76 -13.20 -5.51
CA LEU A 159 -21.29 -13.55 -4.18
C LEU A 159 -21.42 -12.35 -3.23
N SER A 160 -21.35 -11.12 -3.77
CA SER A 160 -21.37 -9.87 -2.99
C SER A 160 -20.40 -9.87 -1.81
N ILE A 161 -19.27 -10.58 -1.96
CA ILE A 161 -18.20 -10.65 -0.97
C ILE A 161 -17.37 -9.38 -1.12
N LYS A 162 -17.30 -8.60 -0.05
CA LYS A 162 -16.48 -7.39 -0.02
C LYS A 162 -15.03 -7.75 0.19
N VAL A 163 -14.15 -7.35 -0.72
CA VAL A 163 -12.72 -7.68 -0.65
C VAL A 163 -11.95 -6.44 -0.17
N TYR A 164 -11.12 -6.61 0.85
CA TYR A 164 -10.32 -5.54 1.43
C TYR A 164 -8.85 -5.89 1.37
N LEU A 165 -7.98 -4.92 1.06
CA LEU A 165 -6.55 -5.16 0.94
C LEU A 165 -5.78 -4.45 2.06
N PHE A 166 -4.82 -5.15 2.62
CA PHE A 166 -3.78 -4.64 3.49
C PHE A 166 -2.40 -4.93 2.90
N GLU A 167 -1.49 -3.97 3.02
CA GLU A 167 -0.08 -4.15 2.68
C GLU A 167 0.80 -4.06 3.93
N THR A 168 1.77 -4.97 4.04
CA THR A 168 2.66 -5.08 5.21
C THR A 168 4.07 -4.72 4.79
N PHE A 169 4.62 -3.64 5.34
CA PHE A 169 6.02 -3.23 5.11
C PHE A 169 6.89 -3.54 6.31
N ASP A 170 6.31 -3.46 7.51
CA ASP A 170 6.90 -3.88 8.77
C ASP A 170 6.07 -5.00 9.40
N SER A 171 6.75 -6.01 9.96
CA SER A 171 6.09 -7.17 10.54
C SER A 171 5.06 -6.76 11.60
N GLY A 172 3.81 -7.22 11.44
CA GLY A 172 2.70 -6.94 12.34
C GLY A 172 2.03 -5.57 12.15
N GLN A 173 2.53 -4.74 11.22
CA GLN A 173 1.98 -3.44 10.86
C GLN A 173 1.38 -3.47 9.45
N HIS A 174 0.06 -3.36 9.37
CA HIS A 174 -0.68 -3.54 8.13
C HIS A 174 -1.35 -2.23 7.70
N THR A 175 -0.86 -1.65 6.60
CA THR A 175 -1.43 -0.44 5.99
C THR A 175 -2.70 -0.79 5.24
N PHE A 176 -3.83 -0.19 5.64
CA PHE A 176 -5.12 -0.41 4.99
C PHE A 176 -5.18 0.28 3.63
N ARG A 177 -5.49 -0.47 2.58
CA ARG A 177 -5.61 0.02 1.20
C ARG A 177 -7.05 0.19 0.72
N GLY A 178 -8.04 -0.10 1.57
CA GLY A 178 -9.45 0.04 1.22
C GLY A 178 -10.07 -1.21 0.59
N GLU A 179 -11.27 -1.03 0.04
CA GLU A 179 -11.99 -2.05 -0.73
C GLU A 179 -11.39 -2.19 -2.14
N VAL A 180 -11.17 -3.42 -2.58
CA VAL A 180 -10.69 -3.79 -3.91
C VAL A 180 -11.68 -4.72 -4.61
N LYS A 181 -11.59 -4.82 -5.93
CA LYS A 181 -12.43 -5.73 -6.74
C LYS A 181 -11.58 -6.50 -7.72
N LEU A 182 -11.96 -7.75 -7.97
CA LEU A 182 -11.39 -8.52 -9.08
C LEU A 182 -11.82 -7.86 -10.39
N CYS A 183 -10.86 -7.32 -11.15
CA CYS A 183 -11.14 -6.50 -12.33
C CYS A 183 -10.86 -7.20 -13.66
N ALA A 184 -10.19 -8.36 -13.62
CA ALA A 184 -9.94 -9.18 -14.81
C ALA A 184 -9.85 -10.67 -14.46
N THR A 185 -9.93 -11.52 -15.48
CA THR A 185 -9.84 -12.98 -15.33
C THR A 185 -8.48 -13.37 -14.74
N PRO A 186 -8.44 -14.17 -13.65
CA PRO A 186 -7.19 -14.66 -13.11
C PRO A 186 -6.41 -15.49 -14.13
N TYR A 187 -5.09 -15.34 -14.12
CA TYR A 187 -4.18 -16.05 -15.02
C TYR A 187 -3.05 -16.70 -14.23
N THR A 188 -2.20 -17.51 -14.86
CA THR A 188 -1.12 -18.23 -14.17
C THR A 188 0.26 -17.67 -14.48
N GLU A 189 1.13 -17.61 -13.48
CA GLU A 189 2.56 -17.35 -13.61
C GLU A 189 3.39 -18.48 -12.97
N GLN A 190 4.66 -18.58 -13.36
CA GLN A 190 5.63 -19.42 -12.66
C GLN A 190 6.36 -18.56 -11.63
N GLN A 191 6.21 -18.88 -10.35
CA GLN A 191 6.95 -18.26 -9.24
C GLN A 191 7.63 -19.36 -8.44
N ASN A 192 8.92 -19.22 -8.14
CA ASN A 192 9.69 -20.21 -7.37
C ASN A 192 9.55 -21.66 -7.89
N GLY A 193 9.47 -21.83 -9.22
CA GLY A 193 9.40 -23.15 -9.87
C GLY A 193 8.02 -23.83 -9.82
N ARG A 194 6.95 -23.12 -9.44
CA ARG A 194 5.59 -23.66 -9.40
C ARG A 194 4.57 -22.71 -10.03
N LYS A 195 3.49 -23.27 -10.57
CA LYS A 195 2.37 -22.51 -11.12
C LYS A 195 1.57 -21.86 -10.00
N VAL A 196 1.42 -20.54 -10.05
CA VAL A 196 0.56 -19.77 -9.15
C VAL A 196 -0.51 -19.04 -9.95
N TYR A 197 -1.65 -18.76 -9.33
CA TYR A 197 -2.69 -17.92 -9.91
C TYR A 197 -2.46 -16.47 -9.51
N ILE A 198 -2.67 -15.56 -10.45
CA ILE A 198 -2.60 -14.12 -10.28
C ILE A 198 -4.01 -13.55 -10.46
N PHE A 199 -4.46 -12.79 -9.47
CA PHE A 199 -5.75 -12.13 -9.42
C PHE A 199 -5.53 -10.62 -9.63
N PRO A 200 -5.92 -10.05 -10.78
CA PRO A 200 -5.85 -8.62 -11.01
C PRO A 200 -6.93 -7.88 -10.22
N LEU A 201 -6.52 -7.02 -9.29
CA LEU A 201 -7.40 -6.28 -8.39
C LEU A 201 -7.32 -4.78 -8.67
N SER A 202 -8.47 -4.13 -8.86
CA SER A 202 -8.58 -2.68 -8.90
C SER A 202 -9.00 -2.13 -7.53
N PHE A 203 -8.59 -0.89 -7.26
CA PHE A 203 -9.03 -0.15 -6.07
C PHE A 203 -10.33 0.59 -6.39
N ASN A 204 -11.27 0.63 -5.44
CA ASN A 204 -12.51 1.41 -5.62
C ASN A 204 -12.23 2.93 -5.55
N ASP A 205 -11.33 3.35 -4.64
CA ASP A 205 -10.90 4.74 -4.48
C ASP A 205 -9.44 4.87 -4.95
N ASN A 206 -9.25 5.35 -6.18
CA ASN A 206 -7.92 5.50 -6.81
C ASN A 206 -7.10 6.69 -6.27
N GLU A 207 -7.54 7.35 -5.19
CA GLU A 207 -6.89 8.56 -4.67
C GLU A 207 -5.70 8.25 -3.76
N TYR A 208 -5.76 7.18 -2.96
CA TYR A 208 -4.69 6.89 -2.01
C TYR A 208 -3.61 6.00 -2.61
N VAL A 209 -2.41 6.56 -2.68
CA VAL A 209 -1.17 5.91 -3.07
C VAL A 209 -0.26 5.78 -1.85
N ILE A 210 0.59 4.76 -1.79
CA ILE A 210 1.51 4.58 -0.66
C ILE A 210 2.62 5.65 -0.71
N PRO A 211 3.06 6.20 0.43
CA PRO A 211 4.18 7.14 0.44
C PRO A 211 5.45 6.51 -0.16
N GLU A 212 6.19 7.28 -0.95
CA GLU A 212 7.43 6.83 -1.59
C GLU A 212 8.46 6.27 -0.58
N THR A 213 8.47 6.79 0.66
CA THR A 213 9.38 6.38 1.73
C THR A 213 9.29 4.88 2.05
N PHE A 214 8.09 4.30 2.13
CA PHE A 214 7.92 2.86 2.39
C PHE A 214 8.58 1.98 1.32
N TYR A 215 8.58 2.44 0.07
CA TYR A 215 9.22 1.72 -1.03
C TYR A 215 10.75 1.91 -1.01
N LYS A 216 11.23 3.12 -0.71
CA LYS A 216 12.67 3.41 -0.54
C LYS A 216 13.29 2.59 0.59
N ASP A 217 12.62 2.48 1.73
CA ASP A 217 13.11 1.69 2.86
C ASP A 217 13.22 0.20 2.50
N LYS A 218 12.23 -0.33 1.77
CA LYS A 218 12.27 -1.70 1.24
C LYS A 218 13.42 -1.90 0.24
N GLU A 219 13.63 -0.94 -0.66
CA GLU A 219 14.73 -0.99 -1.64
C GLU A 219 16.10 -1.01 -0.94
N ILE A 220 16.31 -0.16 0.06
CA ILE A 220 17.52 -0.15 0.89
C ILE A 220 17.73 -1.50 1.59
N GLN A 221 16.67 -2.11 2.13
CA GLN A 221 16.75 -3.43 2.76
C GLN A 221 17.15 -4.52 1.75
N GLN A 222 16.63 -4.46 0.52
CA GLN A 222 16.94 -5.41 -0.54
C GLN A 222 18.37 -5.23 -1.08
N GLU A 223 18.80 -3.99 -1.28
CA GLU A 223 20.17 -3.65 -1.70
C GLU A 223 21.20 -4.14 -0.68
N ASN A 224 20.97 -3.87 0.60
CA ASN A 224 21.83 -4.35 1.69
C ASN A 224 21.94 -5.88 1.75
N GLN A 225 20.94 -6.62 1.26
CA GLN A 225 21.00 -8.07 1.15
C GLN A 225 21.73 -8.53 -0.10
N ALA A 226 21.55 -7.83 -1.22
CA ALA A 226 22.29 -8.10 -2.44
C ALA A 226 23.81 -7.98 -2.19
N TYR A 227 24.25 -6.99 -1.41
CA TYR A 227 25.66 -6.83 -1.03
C TYR A 227 26.21 -7.92 -0.12
N LYS A 228 25.35 -8.73 0.51
CA LYS A 228 25.80 -9.91 1.28
C LYS A 228 26.04 -11.14 0.41
N LEU A 229 25.64 -11.09 -0.87
CA LEU A 229 25.83 -12.20 -1.81
C LEU A 229 27.24 -12.15 -2.40
N GLY A 230 27.82 -13.32 -2.69
CA GLY A 230 29.04 -13.40 -3.50
C GLY A 230 28.78 -12.96 -4.95
N SER A 231 29.85 -12.52 -5.64
CA SER A 231 29.80 -12.02 -7.03
C SER A 231 29.02 -12.93 -7.97
N GLU A 232 29.26 -14.23 -7.86
CA GLU A 232 28.71 -15.24 -8.76
C GLU A 232 27.21 -15.42 -8.56
N GLU A 233 26.77 -15.47 -7.29
CA GLU A 233 25.36 -15.57 -6.95
C GLU A 233 24.61 -14.31 -7.38
N LEU A 234 25.19 -13.13 -7.15
CA LEU A 234 24.62 -11.85 -7.58
C LEU A 234 24.44 -11.81 -9.10
N TYR A 235 25.45 -12.23 -9.86
CA TYR A 235 25.40 -12.31 -11.32
C TYR A 235 24.30 -13.26 -11.82
N GLN A 236 24.19 -14.45 -11.23
CA GLN A 236 23.16 -15.43 -11.62
C GLN A 236 21.74 -14.92 -11.33
N ARG A 237 21.54 -14.20 -10.22
CA ARG A 237 20.25 -13.56 -9.91
C ARG A 237 19.94 -12.42 -10.87
N ALA A 238 20.91 -11.55 -11.16
CA ALA A 238 20.74 -10.43 -12.09
C ALA A 238 20.30 -10.91 -13.49
N LYS A 239 20.89 -12.00 -14.00
CA LYS A 239 20.51 -12.60 -15.28
C LYS A 239 19.06 -13.09 -15.37
N LYS A 240 18.43 -13.39 -14.23
CA LYS A 240 17.05 -13.90 -14.18
C LYS A 240 16.01 -12.78 -14.06
N ALA A 241 16.42 -11.53 -13.86
CA ALA A 241 15.52 -10.40 -13.78
C ALA A 241 14.87 -10.13 -15.15
N LYS A 242 13.53 -10.20 -15.23
CA LYS A 242 12.80 -10.13 -16.51
C LYS A 242 11.78 -9.00 -16.64
N LYS A 243 11.28 -8.41 -15.54
CA LYS A 243 10.29 -7.32 -15.59
C LYS A 243 10.40 -6.39 -14.38
N VAL A 244 10.15 -5.11 -14.63
CA VAL A 244 10.01 -4.07 -13.61
C VAL A 244 8.51 -3.90 -13.28
N GLY A 245 8.15 -3.90 -12.00
CA GLY A 245 6.81 -3.54 -11.57
C GLY A 245 6.63 -2.02 -11.56
N GLN A 246 5.42 -1.52 -11.74
CA GLN A 246 5.12 -0.08 -11.70
C GLN A 246 4.15 0.23 -10.57
N ARG A 247 4.45 1.26 -9.78
CA ARG A 247 3.62 1.69 -8.67
C ARG A 247 3.48 3.19 -8.67
N LYS A 248 2.28 3.67 -8.33
CA LYS A 248 2.10 5.06 -7.94
C LYS A 248 2.51 5.21 -6.49
N ALA A 249 3.32 6.22 -6.22
CA ALA A 249 3.66 6.68 -4.90
C ALA A 249 3.52 8.19 -4.88
N TYR A 250 3.19 8.76 -3.72
CA TYR A 250 3.27 10.20 -3.54
C TYR A 250 4.55 10.55 -2.80
N THR A 251 5.07 11.73 -3.09
CA THR A 251 6.22 12.33 -2.43
C THR A 251 5.86 13.75 -2.04
N THR A 252 6.29 14.20 -0.87
CA THR A 252 6.11 15.58 -0.45
C THR A 252 7.22 16.42 -1.08
N VAL A 253 6.84 17.35 -1.95
CA VAL A 253 7.76 18.31 -2.55
C VAL A 253 7.61 19.63 -1.80
N TYR A 254 8.72 20.14 -1.25
CA TYR A 254 8.76 21.47 -0.68
C TYR A 254 8.98 22.49 -1.80
N GLU A 255 8.09 23.46 -1.93
CA GLU A 255 8.28 24.60 -2.84
C GLU A 255 9.40 25.49 -2.29
N ARG A 256 10.51 25.58 -3.02
CA ARG A 256 11.70 26.33 -2.61
C ARG A 256 11.72 27.69 -3.31
N ASN A 257 12.21 28.70 -2.61
CA ASN A 257 12.42 30.03 -3.15
C ASN A 257 13.58 30.00 -4.15
N ASN A 258 13.24 30.16 -5.43
CA ASN A 258 14.21 30.15 -6.52
C ASN A 258 15.27 31.26 -6.40
N TYR A 259 14.96 32.37 -5.72
CA TYR A 259 15.92 33.45 -5.47
C TYR A 259 16.99 33.02 -4.46
N VAL A 260 16.63 32.27 -3.41
CA VAL A 260 17.59 31.71 -2.45
C VAL A 260 18.53 30.74 -3.19
N ALA A 261 17.96 29.82 -3.97
CA ALA A 261 18.75 28.83 -4.70
C ALA A 261 19.66 29.48 -5.76
N ALA A 262 19.22 30.52 -6.45
CA ALA A 262 20.03 31.25 -7.43
C ALA A 262 21.16 32.02 -6.75
N HIS A 263 20.84 32.79 -5.71
CA HIS A 263 21.81 33.59 -4.97
C HIS A 263 22.90 32.72 -4.32
N VAL A 264 22.52 31.60 -3.70
CA VAL A 264 23.47 30.67 -3.08
C VAL A 264 24.47 30.11 -4.09
N LYS A 265 24.03 29.77 -5.31
CA LYS A 265 24.91 29.31 -6.39
C LYS A 265 25.80 30.44 -6.93
N GLU A 266 25.28 31.66 -6.97
CA GLU A 266 26.01 32.84 -7.43
C GLU A 266 27.13 33.23 -6.46
N ARG A 267 26.85 33.32 -5.15
CA ARG A 267 27.85 33.67 -4.13
C ARG A 267 28.95 32.62 -3.95
N ALA A 268 28.70 31.40 -4.40
CA ALA A 268 29.68 30.31 -4.39
C ALA A 268 30.69 30.40 -5.55
N ASP A 269 30.44 31.27 -6.54
CA ASP A 269 31.34 31.59 -7.65
C ASP A 269 31.89 30.34 -8.38
N GLY A 270 31.05 29.31 -8.51
CA GLY A 270 31.39 28.08 -9.20
C GLY A 270 32.23 27.08 -8.40
N TYR A 271 32.43 27.30 -7.11
CA TYR A 271 33.12 26.37 -6.20
C TYR A 271 32.14 25.74 -5.21
N CYS A 272 32.41 24.50 -4.81
CA CYS A 272 31.62 23.81 -3.81
C CYS A 272 31.92 24.36 -2.40
N ASP A 273 30.87 24.67 -1.63
CA ASP A 273 30.98 25.18 -0.27
C ASP A 273 31.53 24.17 0.74
N LEU A 274 31.49 22.86 0.43
CA LEU A 274 32.02 21.81 1.29
C LEU A 274 33.47 21.47 0.97
N CYS A 275 33.77 21.06 -0.26
CA CYS A 275 35.10 20.58 -0.64
C CYS A 275 36.02 21.68 -1.18
N GLY A 276 35.47 22.84 -1.57
CA GLY A 276 36.24 23.95 -2.16
C GLY A 276 36.65 23.73 -3.62
N GLU A 277 36.35 22.57 -4.21
CA GLU A 277 36.68 22.26 -5.62
C GLU A 277 35.71 22.96 -6.58
N PRO A 278 36.14 23.27 -7.83
CA PRO A 278 35.25 23.82 -8.85
C PRO A 278 34.14 22.83 -9.21
N ALA A 279 33.00 23.36 -9.67
CA ALA A 279 31.88 22.54 -10.13
C ALA A 279 32.35 21.53 -11.20
N PRO A 280 31.94 20.25 -11.11
CA PRO A 280 32.49 19.19 -11.94
C PRO A 280 32.10 19.30 -13.43
N PHE A 281 31.06 20.05 -13.73
CA PHE A 281 30.62 20.34 -15.10
C PHE A 281 29.80 21.63 -15.14
N LYS A 282 29.46 22.07 -16.36
CA LYS A 282 28.61 23.23 -16.61
C LYS A 282 27.20 22.79 -17.02
N ASP A 283 26.20 23.59 -16.69
CA ASP A 283 24.83 23.40 -17.15
C ASP A 283 24.68 23.74 -18.65
N LYS A 284 23.47 23.54 -19.18
CA LYS A 284 23.12 23.85 -20.58
C LYS A 284 23.34 25.31 -20.99
N ASN A 285 23.46 26.22 -20.01
CA ASN A 285 23.69 27.65 -20.23
C ASN A 285 25.16 28.03 -20.00
N GLY A 286 26.05 27.07 -19.77
CA GLY A 286 27.47 27.29 -19.51
C GLY A 286 27.81 27.73 -18.09
N LYS A 287 26.86 27.73 -17.15
CA LYS A 287 27.10 28.06 -15.73
C LYS A 287 27.64 26.85 -14.95
N PRO A 288 28.54 27.03 -13.98
CA PRO A 288 28.97 25.95 -13.09
C PRO A 288 27.78 25.21 -12.45
N TYR A 289 27.75 23.87 -12.52
CA TYR A 289 26.65 23.08 -11.98
C TYR A 289 26.85 22.82 -10.48
N LEU A 290 26.15 23.61 -9.67
CA LEU A 290 26.04 23.44 -8.22
C LEU A 290 24.56 23.26 -7.81
N GLU A 291 24.34 22.56 -6.71
CA GLU A 291 23.03 22.26 -6.13
C GLU A 291 22.87 23.00 -4.80
N CYS A 292 21.71 23.64 -4.61
CA CYS A 292 21.40 24.33 -3.35
C CYS A 292 21.02 23.29 -2.28
N HIS A 293 21.72 23.32 -1.16
CA HIS A 293 21.51 22.42 -0.02
C HIS A 293 21.22 23.23 1.23
N HIS A 294 20.11 22.93 1.91
CA HIS A 294 19.82 23.50 3.22
C HIS A 294 20.54 22.71 4.31
N VAL A 295 21.37 23.38 5.11
CA VAL A 295 22.18 22.74 6.16
C VAL A 295 21.27 22.17 7.26
N ILE A 296 20.31 22.96 7.74
CA ILE A 296 19.15 22.45 8.46
C ILE A 296 18.10 22.12 7.41
N TRP A 297 17.77 20.84 7.29
CA TRP A 297 16.87 20.38 6.23
C TRP A 297 15.46 20.93 6.42
N LEU A 298 14.80 21.30 5.32
CA LEU A 298 13.39 21.78 5.35
C LEU A 298 12.45 20.77 6.03
N ALA A 299 12.66 19.46 5.80
CA ALA A 299 11.90 18.40 6.45
C ALA A 299 12.08 18.35 7.99
N LYS A 300 13.14 18.97 8.51
CA LYS A 300 13.43 19.16 9.94
C LYS A 300 13.14 20.59 10.40
N GLN A 301 12.23 21.29 9.72
CA GLN A 301 11.84 22.67 10.00
C GLN A 301 12.96 23.71 9.80
N GLY A 302 13.95 23.41 8.95
CA GLY A 302 14.93 24.40 8.52
C GLY A 302 14.28 25.50 7.69
N GLU A 303 14.80 26.72 7.80
CA GLU A 303 14.31 27.87 7.04
C GLU A 303 14.81 27.83 5.60
N ASP A 304 13.95 28.25 4.65
CA ASP A 304 14.36 28.47 3.26
C ASP A 304 14.97 29.86 3.09
N SER A 305 16.20 30.02 3.59
CA SER A 305 16.92 31.28 3.63
C SER A 305 18.38 31.13 3.21
N ILE A 306 18.99 32.23 2.78
CA ILE A 306 20.42 32.28 2.44
C ILE A 306 21.32 32.01 3.65
N ASP A 307 20.79 32.20 4.86
CA ASP A 307 21.46 31.94 6.14
C ASP A 307 21.39 30.46 6.55
N ASN A 308 20.69 29.62 5.79
CA ASN A 308 20.58 28.18 6.03
C ASN A 308 20.91 27.34 4.77
N ALA A 309 21.40 27.95 3.70
CA ALA A 309 21.61 27.27 2.42
C ALA A 309 23.04 27.46 1.87
N VAL A 310 23.57 26.45 1.19
CA VAL A 310 24.93 26.42 0.60
C VAL A 310 24.90 25.80 -0.80
N ALA A 311 25.91 26.07 -1.62
CA ALA A 311 26.06 25.52 -2.96
C ALA A 311 27.03 24.34 -2.95
N LEU A 312 26.55 23.14 -3.25
CA LEU A 312 27.35 21.92 -3.25
C LEU A 312 27.48 21.36 -4.66
N ASP A 313 28.63 20.74 -4.96
CA ASP A 313 28.72 19.87 -6.14
C ASP A 313 27.85 18.61 -5.94
N PRO A 314 27.47 17.91 -7.01
CA PRO A 314 26.58 16.73 -6.92
C PRO A 314 27.10 15.61 -6.01
N THR A 315 28.42 15.46 -5.91
CA THR A 315 29.06 14.43 -5.08
C THR A 315 28.94 14.80 -3.60
N CYS A 316 29.35 16.03 -3.24
CA CYS A 316 29.20 16.52 -1.87
C CYS A 316 27.73 16.62 -1.45
N HIS A 317 26.85 17.05 -2.35
CA HIS A 317 25.41 17.09 -2.09
C HIS A 317 24.86 15.70 -1.76
N ARG A 318 25.20 14.68 -2.57
CA ARG A 318 24.79 13.30 -2.29
C ARG A 318 25.40 12.76 -1.01
N LYS A 319 26.67 13.06 -0.72
CA LYS A 319 27.35 12.69 0.53
C LYS A 319 26.58 13.24 1.74
N MET A 320 26.12 14.49 1.70
CA MET A 320 25.33 15.09 2.78
C MET A 320 24.01 14.36 3.01
N HIS A 321 23.30 13.96 1.95
CA HIS A 321 22.04 13.21 2.07
C HIS A 321 22.23 11.77 2.57
N VAL A 322 23.36 11.14 2.23
CA VAL A 322 23.63 9.72 2.56
C VAL A 322 24.27 9.59 3.95
N LEU A 323 25.24 10.44 4.29
CA LEU A 323 26.07 10.29 5.49
C LEU A 323 25.75 11.34 6.57
N GLY A 324 25.42 12.58 6.18
CA GLY A 324 25.09 13.65 7.12
C GLY A 324 26.11 13.87 8.24
N LEU A 325 27.42 13.77 7.94
CA LEU A 325 28.49 13.80 8.94
C LEU A 325 28.51 15.15 9.68
N GLU A 326 28.63 15.12 11.01
CA GLU A 326 28.65 16.33 11.86
C GLU A 326 29.75 17.30 11.45
N ASN A 327 30.96 16.80 11.17
CA ASN A 327 32.09 17.63 10.71
C ASN A 327 31.78 18.36 9.39
N ASP A 328 31.08 17.71 8.45
CA ASP A 328 30.70 18.37 7.19
C ASP A 328 29.65 19.46 7.45
N VAL A 329 28.70 19.21 8.36
CA VAL A 329 27.70 20.21 8.78
C VAL A 329 28.37 21.43 9.42
N GLU A 330 29.34 21.23 10.31
CA GLU A 330 30.10 22.32 10.96
C GLU A 330 30.88 23.17 9.95
N LEU A 331 31.49 22.55 8.94
CA LEU A 331 32.17 23.25 7.86
C LEU A 331 31.20 24.15 7.08
N LEU A 332 30.02 23.64 6.76
CA LEU A 332 28.99 24.41 6.05
C LEU A 332 28.42 25.55 6.89
N GLN A 333 28.23 25.35 8.19
CA GLN A 333 27.84 26.42 9.11
C GLN A 333 28.90 27.52 9.19
N THR A 334 30.18 27.13 9.24
CA THR A 334 31.30 28.07 9.19
C THR A 334 31.31 28.86 7.88
N LYS A 335 31.04 28.20 6.76
CA LYS A 335 30.97 28.84 5.44
C LYS A 335 29.82 29.85 5.36
N ILE A 336 28.64 29.51 5.85
CA ILE A 336 27.49 30.43 5.95
C ILE A 336 27.87 31.67 6.77
N LYS A 337 28.52 31.48 7.92
CA LYS A 337 28.97 32.60 8.76
C LYS A 337 29.93 33.52 8.00
N GLN A 338 30.87 32.96 7.23
CA GLN A 338 31.78 33.75 6.39
C GLN A 338 31.04 34.56 5.33
N TYR A 339 29.97 34.03 4.74
CA TYR A 339 29.13 34.79 3.80
C TYR A 339 28.42 35.94 4.49
N LYS A 340 27.82 35.67 5.65
CA LYS A 340 27.15 36.69 6.46
C LYS A 340 28.09 37.82 6.88
N ASP A 341 29.30 37.49 7.30
CA ASP A 341 30.33 38.47 7.68
C ASP A 341 30.80 39.34 6.48
N LYS A 342 30.66 38.83 5.25
CA LYS A 342 30.93 39.57 4.01
C LYS A 342 29.72 40.35 3.46
N GLY A 343 28.56 40.25 4.10
CA GLY A 343 27.32 40.84 3.60
C GLY A 343 26.81 40.18 2.32
N MET A 344 27.12 38.90 2.13
CA MET A 344 26.72 38.09 0.97
C MET A 344 25.44 37.31 1.22
#